data_AF-A0A176VWP4-F1
#
_entry.id   AF-A0A176VWP4-F1
#
_cell.length_a   1.000
_cell.length_b   1.000
_cell.length_c   1.000
_cell.angle_alpha   90.00
_cell.angle_beta   90.00
_cell.angle_gamma   90.00
#
_symmetry.space_group_name_H-M   'P 1'
#
loop_
_entity.id
_entity.type
_entity.pdbx_description
1 polymer ?
#
loop_
_entity_poly.entity_id
_entity_poly.type
_entity_poly.pdbx_seq_one_letter_code
_entity_poly.pdbx_strand_id
1 'polypeptide(L)'
;MLLWASYLCSIVLLLQYVAQPACADPVLASRVGFCKPVRLEATAEEKNRIVQCCLPALRRAVKRFKLPHVHHLRVRRPAHELANDVDYKRSDVRVSTSNAIGRHPTSFKLTRRAPTAADLRGTQAQNVNQLSEGVVFEHVRVPELMYVRFDVFLDSPTATAETDEDESAYVGTFTHLPSGVTTVTDLGQKMVHVEDDDMYRTLNIRFSTSLALKRLGVTDWNTDITVTVVPRFRPHGYGWNIKALKFDCLRQEFT
;
A
#
# COMPACT_ATOMS: atom_id res chain seq x y z
N MET A 1 -40.60 32.76 40.76
CA MET A 1 -39.48 32.08 40.09
C MET A 1 -39.85 31.35 38.80
N LEU A 2 -41.06 30.77 38.65
CA LEU A 2 -41.45 30.04 37.44
C LEU A 2 -41.56 30.87 36.14
N LEU A 3 -41.97 32.15 36.21
CA LEU A 3 -42.08 32.99 35.00
C LEU A 3 -40.74 33.29 34.31
N TRP A 4 -39.64 33.34 35.06
CA TRP A 4 -38.31 33.59 34.49
C TRP A 4 -37.78 32.36 33.75
N ALA A 5 -38.10 31.17 34.25
CA ALA A 5 -37.73 29.91 33.59
C ALA A 5 -38.48 29.71 32.27
N SER A 6 -39.76 30.08 32.18
CA SER A 6 -40.52 29.99 30.92
C SER A 6 -40.01 30.98 29.88
N TYR A 7 -39.61 32.19 30.32
CA TYR A 7 -39.08 33.21 29.43
C TYR A 7 -37.71 32.82 28.86
N LEU A 8 -36.82 32.29 29.70
CA LEU A 8 -35.51 31.79 29.26
C LEU A 8 -35.65 30.57 28.33
N CYS A 9 -36.58 29.66 28.64
CA CYS A 9 -36.82 28.48 27.80
C CYS A 9 -37.39 28.87 26.42
N SER A 10 -38.28 29.87 26.37
CA SER A 10 -38.84 30.39 25.12
C SER A 10 -37.77 31.07 24.24
N ILE A 11 -36.83 31.80 24.86
CA ILE A 11 -35.71 32.44 24.14
C ILE A 11 -34.75 31.39 23.57
N VAL A 12 -34.45 30.33 24.32
CA VAL A 12 -33.56 29.25 23.85
C VAL A 12 -34.19 28.47 22.70
N LEU A 13 -35.49 28.17 22.77
CA LEU A 13 -36.22 27.51 21.68
C LEU A 13 -36.32 28.39 20.42
N LEU A 14 -36.50 29.71 20.58
CA LEU A 14 -36.45 30.66 19.46
C LEU A 14 -35.05 30.77 18.85
N LEU A 15 -33.99 30.76 19.65
CA LEU A 15 -32.61 30.76 19.17
C LEU A 15 -32.25 29.47 18.42
N GLN A 16 -32.74 28.31 18.87
CA GLN A 16 -32.55 27.04 18.15
C GLN A 16 -33.34 26.98 16.84
N TYR A 17 -34.50 27.64 16.76
CA TYR A 17 -35.29 27.72 15.53
C TYR A 17 -34.71 28.73 14.51
N VAL A 18 -34.07 29.80 14.99
CA VAL A 18 -33.40 30.82 14.15
C VAL A 18 -31.96 30.44 13.80
N ALA A 19 -31.37 29.45 14.47
CA ALA A 19 -30.12 28.82 14.07
C ALA A 19 -30.35 28.04 12.76
N GLN A 20 -30.38 28.78 11.65
CA GLN A 20 -30.24 28.24 10.32
C GLN A 20 -28.99 27.36 10.32
N PRO A 21 -29.03 26.18 9.67
CA PRO A 21 -27.79 25.47 9.39
C PRO A 21 -26.87 26.48 8.71
N ALA A 22 -25.65 26.65 9.24
CA ALA A 22 -24.62 27.43 8.59
C ALA A 22 -24.19 26.67 7.32
N CYS A 23 -25.08 26.65 6.33
CA CYS A 23 -24.73 26.43 4.96
C CYS A 23 -24.01 27.71 4.54
N ALA A 24 -22.69 27.69 4.67
CA ALA A 24 -21.91 28.52 3.79
C ALA A 24 -22.32 28.08 2.37
N ASP A 25 -23.03 28.94 1.65
CA ASP A 25 -23.11 28.80 0.20
C ASP A 25 -21.66 28.59 -0.25
N PRO A 26 -21.34 27.51 -0.98
CA PRO A 26 -19.99 27.31 -1.45
C PRO A 26 -19.61 28.60 -2.16
N VAL A 27 -18.51 29.23 -1.76
CA VAL A 27 -17.97 30.37 -2.50
C VAL A 27 -17.80 29.84 -3.92
N LEU A 28 -18.75 30.17 -4.79
CA LEU A 28 -18.72 29.77 -6.18
C LEU A 28 -17.45 30.39 -6.69
N ALA A 29 -16.42 29.55 -6.89
CA ALA A 29 -15.18 29.98 -7.48
C ALA A 29 -15.55 30.81 -8.69
N SER A 30 -15.09 32.07 -8.71
CA SER A 30 -15.32 32.99 -9.81
C SER A 30 -15.06 32.22 -11.09
N ARG A 31 -16.12 31.95 -11.88
CA ARG A 31 -15.98 31.16 -13.11
C ARG A 31 -14.81 31.76 -13.88
N VAL A 32 -13.82 30.94 -14.23
CA VAL A 32 -12.53 31.39 -14.81
C VAL A 32 -12.70 32.30 -16.06
N GLY A 33 -13.88 32.29 -16.69
CA GLY A 33 -14.24 33.19 -17.79
C GLY A 33 -14.77 34.59 -17.42
N PHE A 34 -14.89 34.96 -16.14
CA PHE A 34 -15.44 36.26 -15.70
C PHE A 34 -14.40 37.25 -15.17
N CYS A 35 -13.11 37.01 -15.39
CA CYS A 35 -12.10 37.98 -15.05
C CYS A 35 -12.08 39.10 -16.11
N LYS A 36 -12.70 40.24 -15.79
CA LYS A 36 -12.67 41.46 -16.61
C LYS A 36 -11.53 42.37 -16.13
N PRO A 37 -10.84 43.07 -17.03
CA PRO A 37 -9.83 44.04 -16.64
C PRO A 37 -10.47 45.13 -15.76
N VAL A 38 -9.81 45.46 -14.64
CA VAL A 38 -10.25 46.52 -13.73
C VAL A 38 -9.55 47.81 -14.11
N ARG A 39 -10.32 48.89 -14.28
CA ARG A 39 -9.76 50.24 -14.46
C ARG A 39 -9.39 50.80 -13.09
N LEU A 40 -8.15 51.23 -12.95
CA LEU A 40 -7.69 51.94 -11.75
C LEU A 40 -7.71 53.44 -12.01
N GLU A 41 -7.85 54.24 -10.94
CA GLU A 41 -7.81 55.69 -11.04
C GLU A 41 -6.47 56.19 -11.58
N ALA A 42 -6.53 57.17 -12.47
CA ALA A 42 -5.36 57.67 -13.19
C ALA A 42 -4.46 58.49 -12.27
N THR A 43 -3.17 58.14 -12.19
CA THR A 43 -2.13 58.98 -11.60
C THR A 43 -1.52 59.88 -12.68
N ALA A 44 -0.93 61.01 -12.28
CA ALA A 44 -0.49 62.09 -13.18
C ALA A 44 0.44 61.69 -14.35
N GLU A 45 1.08 60.53 -14.28
CA GLU A 45 2.01 60.04 -15.31
C GLU A 45 1.40 59.04 -16.31
N GLU A 46 0.23 58.44 -16.04
CA GLU A 46 -0.42 57.51 -16.98
C GLU A 46 -1.94 57.66 -16.99
N LYS A 47 -2.46 58.22 -18.09
CA LYS A 47 -3.87 58.61 -18.24
C LYS A 47 -4.86 57.43 -18.39
N ASN A 48 -4.39 56.19 -18.53
CA ASN A 48 -5.22 54.98 -18.63
C ASN A 48 -4.43 53.75 -18.18
N ARG A 49 -4.51 53.40 -16.91
CA ARG A 49 -3.86 52.19 -16.37
C ARG A 49 -4.88 51.07 -16.22
N ILE A 50 -4.79 50.07 -17.09
CA ILE A 50 -5.60 48.85 -17.04
C ILE A 50 -4.68 47.72 -16.59
N VAL A 51 -4.92 47.17 -15.40
CA VAL A 51 -4.14 46.05 -14.89
C VAL A 51 -4.94 44.77 -15.08
N GLN A 52 -4.35 43.81 -15.80
CA GLN A 52 -4.98 42.54 -16.09
C GLN A 52 -4.57 41.50 -15.04
N CYS A 53 -5.27 41.51 -13.90
CA CYS A 53 -5.02 40.60 -12.77
C CYS A 53 -5.46 39.14 -13.02
N CYS A 54 -5.76 38.79 -14.27
CA CYS A 54 -6.31 37.49 -14.62
C CYS A 54 -5.17 36.50 -14.88
N LEU A 55 -5.24 35.32 -14.25
CA LEU A 55 -4.40 34.18 -14.64
C LEU A 55 -4.57 33.94 -16.16
N PRO A 56 -3.47 33.82 -16.92
CA PRO A 56 -3.54 33.59 -18.36
C PRO A 56 -4.30 32.30 -18.65
N ALA A 57 -5.10 32.31 -19.71
CA ALA A 57 -5.93 31.16 -20.09
C ALA A 57 -5.06 29.90 -20.22
N LEU A 58 -5.44 28.85 -19.51
CA LEU A 58 -4.70 27.59 -19.47
C LEU A 58 -4.68 26.98 -20.89
N ARG A 59 -3.54 27.01 -21.58
CA ARG A 59 -3.38 26.45 -22.93
C ARG A 59 -3.35 24.92 -22.98
N ARG A 60 -3.76 24.24 -21.91
CA ARG A 60 -3.76 22.77 -21.81
C ARG A 60 -5.20 22.27 -21.91
N ALA A 61 -5.41 21.24 -22.73
CA ALA A 61 -6.70 20.57 -22.81
C ALA A 61 -7.10 20.08 -21.40
N VAL A 62 -8.33 20.41 -20.98
CA VAL A 62 -8.89 19.95 -19.71
C VAL A 62 -8.93 18.42 -19.75
N LYS A 63 -8.08 17.76 -18.95
CA LYS A 63 -8.18 16.32 -18.74
C LYS A 63 -9.44 16.05 -17.94
N ARG A 64 -10.52 15.65 -18.63
CA ARG A 64 -11.68 15.06 -17.94
C ARG A 64 -11.25 13.69 -17.47
N PHE A 65 -11.04 13.52 -16.17
CA PHE A 65 -10.89 12.22 -15.55
C PHE A 65 -12.21 11.46 -15.72
N LYS A 66 -12.35 10.73 -16.82
CA LYS A 66 -13.38 9.70 -16.94
C LYS A 66 -12.80 8.43 -16.33
N LEU A 67 -13.53 7.86 -15.39
CA LEU A 67 -13.27 6.49 -14.97
C LEU A 67 -13.34 5.60 -16.22
N PRO A 68 -12.42 4.63 -16.36
CA PRO A 68 -12.47 3.69 -17.47
C PRO A 68 -13.84 3.00 -17.50
N HIS A 69 -14.36 2.72 -18.69
CA HIS A 69 -15.55 1.90 -18.83
C HIS A 69 -15.18 0.46 -18.45
N VAL A 70 -15.56 0.06 -17.24
CA VAL A 70 -15.43 -1.32 -16.74
C VAL A 70 -16.84 -1.86 -16.55
N HIS A 71 -17.10 -3.11 -16.92
CA HIS A 71 -18.42 -3.74 -16.79
C HIS A 71 -18.92 -3.80 -15.34
N HIS A 72 -18.00 -3.80 -14.37
CA HIS A 72 -18.31 -3.73 -12.95
C HIS A 72 -17.33 -2.77 -12.26
N LEU A 73 -17.86 -1.76 -11.58
CA LEU A 73 -17.09 -0.99 -10.61
C LEU A 73 -16.95 -1.85 -9.35
N ARG A 74 -15.71 -2.08 -8.92
CA ARG A 74 -15.45 -2.78 -7.65
C ARG A 74 -15.77 -1.81 -6.51
N VAL A 75 -17.01 -1.86 -6.02
CA VAL A 75 -17.44 -1.09 -4.85
C VAL A 75 -16.97 -1.83 -3.60
N ARG A 76 -16.13 -1.18 -2.80
CA ARG A 76 -15.69 -1.72 -1.51
C ARG A 76 -16.83 -1.61 -0.51
N ARG A 77 -17.05 -2.67 0.28
CA ARG A 77 -17.93 -2.58 1.45
C ARG A 77 -17.25 -1.77 2.56
N PRO A 78 -17.99 -0.99 3.35
CA PRO A 78 -17.43 -0.24 4.48
C PRO A 78 -16.71 -1.14 5.49
N ALA A 79 -15.57 -0.69 6.02
CA ALA A 79 -14.75 -1.47 6.95
C ALA A 79 -15.50 -1.93 8.22
N HIS A 80 -16.50 -1.17 8.67
CA HIS A 80 -17.31 -1.51 9.86
C HIS A 80 -18.33 -2.63 9.61
N GLU A 81 -18.69 -2.90 8.35
CA GLU A 81 -19.56 -4.03 7.98
C GLU A 81 -18.75 -5.32 7.82
N LEU A 82 -17.50 -5.22 7.33
CA LEU A 82 -16.59 -6.36 7.17
C LEU A 82 -16.21 -7.03 8.50
N ALA A 83 -16.08 -6.25 9.57
CA ALA A 83 -15.67 -6.75 10.89
C ALA A 83 -16.63 -7.81 11.48
N ASN A 84 -17.89 -7.85 11.03
CA ASN A 84 -18.92 -8.77 11.52
C ASN A 84 -19.22 -9.92 10.55
N ASP A 85 -18.58 -9.97 9.37
CA ASP A 85 -18.80 -11.01 8.38
C ASP A 85 -18.16 -12.34 8.85
N VAL A 86 -18.94 -13.42 8.87
CA VAL A 86 -18.48 -14.73 9.34
C VAL A 86 -17.45 -15.34 8.38
N ASP A 87 -17.48 -14.96 7.09
CA ASP A 87 -16.42 -15.32 6.13
C ASP A 87 -15.15 -14.46 6.31
N TYR A 88 -15.24 -13.32 6.99
CA TYR A 88 -14.09 -12.50 7.39
C TYR A 88 -13.48 -12.99 8.73
N LYS A 89 -14.14 -13.91 9.44
CA LYS A 89 -13.51 -14.59 10.59
C LYS A 89 -12.37 -15.47 10.11
N ARG A 90 -11.16 -15.05 10.51
CA ARG A 90 -9.88 -15.77 10.58
C ARG A 90 -10.04 -17.28 10.33
N SER A 91 -10.06 -17.67 9.05
CA SER A 91 -9.98 -19.07 8.65
C SER A 91 -8.74 -19.68 9.28
N ASP A 92 -8.85 -20.91 9.81
CA ASP A 92 -7.75 -21.63 10.43
C ASP A 92 -6.47 -21.46 9.61
N VAL A 93 -5.47 -20.86 10.25
CA VAL A 93 -4.19 -20.51 9.62
C VAL A 93 -3.49 -21.79 9.23
N ARG A 94 -3.57 -22.17 7.96
CA ARG A 94 -2.75 -23.26 7.42
C ARG A 94 -1.32 -22.75 7.26
N VAL A 95 -0.55 -22.91 8.33
CA VAL A 95 0.90 -22.71 8.29
C VAL A 95 1.52 -23.83 7.45
N SER A 96 2.21 -23.46 6.38
CA SER A 96 2.99 -24.38 5.57
C SER A 96 4.21 -24.87 6.33
N THR A 97 4.43 -26.19 6.28
CA THR A 97 5.65 -26.85 6.75
C THR A 97 6.68 -27.00 5.63
N SER A 98 6.34 -26.60 4.41
CA SER A 98 7.21 -26.67 3.23
C SER A 98 7.82 -25.30 2.94
N ASN A 99 9.12 -25.23 2.64
CA ASN A 99 9.81 -23.98 2.25
C ASN A 99 9.58 -23.66 0.77
N ALA A 100 8.32 -23.50 0.39
CA ALA A 100 7.90 -23.27 -0.98
C ALA A 100 6.81 -22.21 -1.07
N ILE A 101 7.02 -21.20 -1.92
CA ILE A 101 6.03 -20.17 -2.25
C ILE A 101 5.34 -20.61 -3.54
N GLY A 102 4.12 -21.14 -3.39
CA GLY A 102 3.29 -21.60 -4.51
C GLY A 102 2.48 -20.48 -5.14
N ARG A 103 1.41 -20.85 -5.86
CA ARG A 103 0.48 -19.91 -6.51
C ARG A 103 -0.61 -19.36 -5.60
N HIS A 104 -0.78 -19.96 -4.44
CA HIS A 104 -1.76 -19.55 -3.46
C HIS A 104 -1.05 -18.85 -2.30
N PRO A 105 -1.74 -17.91 -1.63
CA PRO A 105 -1.24 -17.35 -0.38
C PRO A 105 -0.80 -18.45 0.57
N THR A 106 0.42 -18.32 1.08
CA THR A 106 1.03 -19.32 1.95
C THR A 106 1.57 -18.63 3.19
N SER A 107 1.18 -19.13 4.36
CA SER A 107 1.62 -18.61 5.65
C SER A 107 2.73 -19.47 6.22
N PHE A 108 3.75 -18.85 6.80
CA PHE A 108 4.89 -19.50 7.43
C PHE A 108 5.00 -19.01 8.86
N LYS A 109 5.22 -19.92 9.80
CA LYS A 109 5.46 -19.54 11.19
C LYS A 109 6.92 -19.12 11.33
N LEU A 110 7.14 -17.97 11.94
CA LEU A 110 8.46 -17.48 12.29
C LEU A 110 8.56 -17.31 13.81
N THR A 111 9.47 -18.07 14.41
CA THR A 111 9.82 -17.92 15.82
C THR A 111 10.69 -16.70 16.01
N ARG A 112 10.28 -15.80 16.91
CA ARG A 112 11.00 -14.57 17.21
C ARG A 112 11.87 -14.73 18.44
N ARG A 113 12.92 -13.92 18.51
CA ARG A 113 13.76 -13.77 19.69
C ARG A 113 14.10 -12.30 19.91
N ALA A 114 14.53 -11.98 21.12
CA ALA A 114 15.10 -10.67 21.41
C ALA A 114 16.47 -10.50 20.70
N PRO A 115 16.80 -9.27 20.28
CA PRO A 115 18.12 -8.96 19.76
C PRO A 115 19.19 -9.08 20.85
N THR A 116 20.40 -9.49 20.47
CA THR A 116 21.53 -9.76 21.36
C THR A 116 22.76 -8.98 20.92
N ALA A 117 23.80 -8.90 21.77
CA ALA A 117 25.06 -8.23 21.40
C ALA A 117 25.76 -8.88 20.18
N ALA A 118 25.49 -10.16 19.91
CA ALA A 118 26.00 -10.85 18.72
C ALA A 118 25.43 -10.27 17.42
N ASP A 119 24.20 -9.74 17.47
CA ASP A 119 23.48 -9.18 16.32
C ASP A 119 23.98 -7.78 15.93
N LEU A 120 24.72 -7.11 16.81
CA LEU A 120 25.38 -5.84 16.49
C LEU A 120 26.51 -6.02 15.48
N ARG A 121 27.09 -7.23 15.40
CA ARG A 121 28.23 -7.50 14.53
C ARG A 121 27.81 -7.40 13.06
N GLY A 122 28.45 -6.49 12.33
CA GLY A 122 28.16 -6.24 10.92
C GLY A 122 27.07 -5.18 10.68
N THR A 123 26.49 -4.62 11.75
CA THR A 123 25.57 -3.47 11.67
C THR A 123 26.30 -2.18 12.03
N GLN A 124 25.69 -1.04 11.71
CA GLN A 124 26.18 0.28 12.15
C GLN A 124 25.67 0.69 13.54
N ALA A 125 24.83 -0.15 14.17
CA ALA A 125 24.23 0.13 15.46
C ALA A 125 25.27 0.02 16.60
N GLN A 126 25.23 0.96 17.54
CA GLN A 126 26.10 0.94 18.73
C GLN A 126 25.46 0.16 19.88
N ASN A 127 24.12 0.15 19.93
CA ASN A 127 23.34 -0.48 20.98
C ASN A 127 22.27 -1.38 20.39
N VAL A 128 21.96 -2.47 21.08
CA VAL A 128 20.96 -3.47 20.67
C VAL A 128 19.58 -2.83 20.42
N ASN A 129 19.23 -1.79 21.17
CA ASN A 129 17.96 -1.07 21.04
C ASN A 129 17.83 -0.25 19.74
N GLN A 130 18.92 -0.07 19.00
CA GLN A 130 18.93 0.64 17.71
C GLN A 130 18.71 -0.32 16.52
N LEU A 131 18.76 -1.63 16.75
CA LEU A 131 18.57 -2.63 15.70
C LEU A 131 17.12 -2.64 15.21
N SER A 132 16.95 -2.73 13.90
CA SER A 132 15.65 -2.97 13.27
C SER A 132 15.45 -4.45 13.05
N GLU A 133 14.24 -4.94 13.36
CA GLU A 133 13.81 -6.30 13.07
C GLU A 133 13.39 -6.44 11.59
N GLY A 134 13.93 -7.46 10.94
CA GLY A 134 13.58 -7.87 9.59
C GLY A 134 13.34 -9.37 9.47
N VAL A 135 12.74 -9.73 8.34
CA VAL A 135 12.49 -11.12 7.94
C VAL A 135 13.24 -11.41 6.66
N VAL A 136 13.91 -12.56 6.61
CA VAL A 136 14.74 -12.97 5.48
C VAL A 136 14.31 -14.33 4.98
N PHE A 137 14.06 -14.40 3.68
CA PHE A 137 14.03 -15.65 2.94
C PHE A 137 15.43 -15.90 2.37
N GLU A 138 16.10 -16.92 2.89
CA GLU A 138 17.46 -17.28 2.47
C GLU A 138 17.44 -18.21 1.25
N HIS A 139 18.36 -17.93 0.33
CA HIS A 139 18.61 -18.72 -0.86
C HIS A 139 17.34 -19.04 -1.68
N VAL A 140 16.53 -18.01 -1.92
CA VAL A 140 15.35 -18.15 -2.76
C VAL A 140 15.80 -18.42 -4.19
N ARG A 141 15.39 -19.56 -4.75
CA ARG A 141 15.62 -19.92 -6.15
C ARG A 141 14.60 -19.19 -7.02
N VAL A 142 15.03 -18.13 -7.69
CA VAL A 142 14.21 -17.28 -8.56
C VAL A 142 14.58 -17.55 -10.03
N PRO A 143 13.60 -17.92 -10.88
CA PRO A 143 13.85 -18.13 -12.30
C PRO A 143 14.27 -16.82 -13.00
N GLU A 144 15.45 -16.83 -13.62
CA GLU A 144 16.15 -15.63 -14.13
C GLU A 144 15.42 -14.96 -15.31
N LEU A 145 14.78 -15.76 -16.16
CA LEU A 145 14.07 -15.28 -17.34
C LEU A 145 12.57 -15.03 -17.09
N MET A 146 12.14 -15.03 -15.82
CA MET A 146 10.73 -14.91 -15.46
C MET A 146 10.44 -13.73 -14.57
N TYR A 147 9.26 -13.16 -14.79
CA TYR A 147 8.69 -12.17 -13.90
C TYR A 147 8.16 -12.89 -12.66
N VAL A 148 8.62 -12.46 -11.49
CA VAL A 148 8.14 -12.97 -10.20
C VAL A 148 7.75 -11.77 -9.35
N ARG A 149 6.53 -11.81 -8.80
CA ARG A 149 6.08 -10.83 -7.82
C ARG A 149 5.29 -11.52 -6.72
N PHE A 150 5.57 -11.14 -5.49
CA PHE A 150 4.75 -11.51 -4.35
C PHE A 150 4.80 -10.41 -3.28
N ASP A 151 3.71 -10.31 -2.54
CA ASP A 151 3.53 -9.36 -1.46
C ASP A 151 3.67 -10.11 -0.13
N VAL A 152 4.11 -9.44 0.93
CA VAL A 152 4.32 -10.04 2.26
C VAL A 152 3.53 -9.30 3.32
N PHE A 153 2.83 -10.07 4.14
CA PHE A 153 2.01 -9.60 5.26
C PHE A 153 2.41 -10.32 6.55
N LEU A 154 2.29 -9.64 7.70
CA LEU A 154 2.48 -10.22 9.04
C LEU A 154 1.15 -10.45 9.72
N ASP A 155 0.98 -11.62 10.35
CA ASP A 155 -0.19 -12.03 11.12
C ASP A 155 -1.55 -11.87 10.42
N SER A 156 -1.53 -11.74 9.08
CA SER A 156 -2.68 -11.72 8.19
C SER A 156 -2.69 -13.02 7.35
N PRO A 157 -3.16 -14.14 7.91
CA PRO A 157 -3.20 -15.44 7.24
C PRO A 157 -4.30 -15.51 6.16
N THR A 158 -5.27 -14.62 6.25
CA THR A 158 -6.36 -14.44 5.28
C THR A 158 -5.97 -13.51 4.14
N ALA A 159 -4.71 -13.03 4.10
CA ALA A 159 -4.24 -12.18 3.02
C ALA A 159 -4.32 -12.93 1.68
N THR A 160 -4.89 -12.26 0.69
CA THR A 160 -5.06 -12.77 -0.67
C THR A 160 -4.53 -11.77 -1.68
N ALA A 161 -4.55 -12.12 -2.97
CA ALA A 161 -4.28 -11.17 -4.04
C ALA A 161 -5.33 -10.04 -4.13
N GLU A 162 -6.34 -10.01 -3.26
CA GLU A 162 -7.28 -8.90 -3.19
C GLU A 162 -7.06 -7.99 -1.98
N THR A 163 -6.23 -8.43 -1.04
CA THR A 163 -5.88 -7.71 0.18
C THR A 163 -5.08 -6.45 -0.16
N ASP A 164 -5.41 -5.36 0.53
CA ASP A 164 -4.85 -4.04 0.27
C ASP A 164 -3.43 -3.91 0.82
N GLU A 165 -2.58 -3.17 0.10
CA GLU A 165 -1.24 -2.80 0.54
C GLU A 165 -1.31 -1.77 1.69
N ASP A 166 -2.44 -1.08 1.87
CA ASP A 166 -2.67 -0.14 2.98
C ASP A 166 -2.95 -0.83 4.33
N GLU A 167 -3.05 -2.17 4.37
CA GLU A 167 -3.24 -2.89 5.64
C GLU A 167 -2.05 -2.71 6.58
N SER A 168 -2.34 -2.61 7.88
CA SER A 168 -1.28 -2.49 8.91
C SER A 168 -0.33 -3.68 8.92
N ALA A 169 -0.80 -4.84 8.46
CA ALA A 169 -0.05 -6.08 8.31
C ALA A 169 0.91 -6.08 7.12
N TYR A 170 0.73 -5.20 6.13
CA TYR A 170 1.55 -5.19 4.92
C TYR A 170 2.98 -4.73 5.22
N VAL A 171 3.95 -5.48 4.71
CA VAL A 171 5.38 -5.24 4.91
C VAL A 171 6.04 -4.69 3.65
N GLY A 172 5.72 -5.29 2.51
CA GLY A 172 6.34 -4.92 1.25
C GLY A 172 6.11 -5.94 0.15
N THR A 173 6.67 -5.61 -1.01
CA THR A 173 6.59 -6.41 -2.24
C THR A 173 7.99 -6.79 -2.68
N PHE A 174 8.18 -8.05 -3.07
CA PHE A 174 9.32 -8.45 -3.88
C PHE A 174 8.92 -8.49 -5.35
N THR A 175 9.74 -7.92 -6.23
CA THR A 175 9.58 -8.04 -7.67
C THR A 175 10.92 -8.37 -8.32
N HIS A 176 10.93 -9.45 -9.09
CA HIS A 176 12.00 -9.82 -9.98
C HIS A 176 11.56 -9.58 -11.42
N LEU A 177 12.39 -8.88 -12.17
CA LEU A 177 12.22 -8.70 -13.61
C LEU A 177 13.08 -9.74 -14.33
N PRO A 178 12.58 -10.33 -15.43
CA PRO A 178 13.40 -11.16 -16.31
C PRO A 178 14.69 -10.42 -16.66
N SER A 179 15.84 -11.05 -16.38
CA SER A 179 17.14 -10.46 -16.69
C SER A 179 18.13 -11.55 -17.09
N GLY A 180 18.34 -11.71 -18.38
CA GLY A 180 19.36 -12.59 -18.94
C GLY A 180 19.91 -11.97 -20.21
N VAL A 181 21.23 -12.03 -20.41
CA VAL A 181 21.84 -11.65 -21.68
C VAL A 181 21.55 -12.79 -22.67
N THR A 182 20.44 -12.69 -23.39
CA THR A 182 20.26 -13.53 -24.58
C THR A 182 21.29 -13.08 -25.61
N THR A 183 22.29 -13.91 -25.89
CA THR A 183 23.02 -13.76 -27.15
C THR A 183 21.99 -13.85 -28.28
N VAL A 184 22.07 -12.94 -29.24
CA VAL A 184 21.07 -12.73 -30.31
C VAL A 184 20.80 -13.99 -31.14
N THR A 185 21.64 -15.02 -31.02
CA THR A 185 21.54 -16.32 -31.69
C THR A 185 20.38 -17.21 -31.22
N ASP A 186 19.79 -16.99 -30.03
CA ASP A 186 18.74 -17.89 -29.48
C ASP A 186 17.30 -17.39 -29.66
N LEU A 187 17.10 -16.19 -30.21
CA LEU A 187 15.77 -15.57 -30.36
C LEU A 187 14.88 -16.24 -31.42
N GLY A 188 15.42 -17.17 -32.20
CA GLY A 188 14.72 -17.77 -33.33
C GLY A 188 13.89 -19.01 -33.02
N GLN A 189 14.27 -19.88 -32.08
CA GLN A 189 13.75 -21.26 -32.12
C GLN A 189 13.55 -22.02 -30.80
N LYS A 190 13.81 -21.47 -29.61
CA LYS A 190 13.62 -22.23 -28.37
C LYS A 190 12.56 -21.61 -27.48
N MET A 191 11.40 -22.26 -27.41
CA MET A 191 10.59 -22.20 -26.18
C MET A 191 11.50 -22.71 -25.06
N VAL A 192 12.06 -21.78 -24.29
CA VAL A 192 13.02 -22.10 -23.23
C VAL A 192 12.30 -22.95 -22.18
N HIS A 193 12.65 -24.24 -22.10
CA HIS A 193 12.15 -25.17 -21.10
C HIS A 193 12.79 -24.85 -19.76
N VAL A 194 11.98 -24.40 -18.79
CA VAL A 194 12.36 -23.84 -17.47
C VAL A 194 12.92 -24.89 -16.49
N GLU A 195 13.24 -26.07 -17.00
CA GLU A 195 13.68 -27.23 -16.23
C GLU A 195 15.21 -27.39 -16.21
N ASP A 196 15.97 -26.58 -16.94
CA ASP A 196 17.43 -26.51 -16.75
C ASP A 196 17.73 -25.77 -15.43
N ASP A 197 18.40 -26.46 -14.50
CA ASP A 197 18.80 -25.94 -13.19
C ASP A 197 19.67 -24.66 -13.31
N ASP A 198 20.31 -24.46 -14.47
CA ASP A 198 21.17 -23.32 -14.81
C ASP A 198 20.40 -21.99 -15.04
N MET A 199 19.07 -21.99 -14.98
CA MET A 199 18.24 -20.79 -15.22
C MET A 199 17.64 -20.18 -13.95
N TYR A 200 18.19 -20.50 -12.78
CA TYR A 200 17.77 -19.95 -11.50
C TYR A 200 18.88 -19.09 -10.88
N ARG A 201 18.50 -17.92 -10.39
CA ARG A 201 19.33 -17.12 -9.49
C ARG A 201 18.95 -17.40 -8.05
N THR A 202 19.95 -17.52 -7.19
CA THR A 202 19.76 -17.66 -5.74
C THR A 202 19.89 -16.30 -5.09
N LEU A 203 18.83 -15.83 -4.43
CA LEU A 203 18.76 -14.50 -3.82
C LEU A 203 18.34 -14.58 -2.35
N ASN A 204 18.92 -13.71 -1.53
CA ASN A 204 18.43 -13.46 -0.17
C ASN A 204 17.44 -12.28 -0.21
N ILE A 205 16.17 -12.54 0.12
CA ILE A 205 15.11 -11.53 0.06
C ILE A 205 14.80 -11.06 1.47
N ARG A 206 14.96 -9.76 1.72
CA ARG A 206 14.83 -9.15 3.04
C ARG A 206 13.66 -8.18 3.09
N PHE A 207 12.92 -8.20 4.19
CA PHE A 207 11.83 -7.29 4.48
C PHE A 207 12.03 -6.66 5.87
N SER A 208 11.92 -5.34 5.97
CA SER A 208 11.94 -4.65 7.27
C SER A 208 10.56 -4.72 7.91
N THR A 209 10.49 -5.28 9.12
CA THR A 209 9.22 -5.62 9.78
C THR A 209 8.89 -4.75 10.99
N SER A 210 9.87 -4.02 11.54
CA SER A 210 9.71 -3.18 12.75
C SER A 210 8.47 -2.29 12.73
N LEU A 211 8.20 -1.63 11.59
CA LEU A 211 7.07 -0.71 11.48
C LEU A 211 5.72 -1.45 11.42
N ALA A 212 5.64 -2.57 10.70
CA ALA A 212 4.44 -3.38 10.62
C ALA A 212 4.11 -4.01 11.99
N LEU A 213 5.10 -4.56 12.68
CA LEU A 213 4.94 -5.11 14.03
C LEU A 213 4.44 -4.05 15.03
N LYS A 214 4.99 -2.83 14.95
CA LYS A 214 4.52 -1.71 15.76
C LYS A 214 3.06 -1.34 15.47
N ARG A 215 2.63 -1.33 14.21
CA ARG A 215 1.23 -1.06 13.82
C ARG A 215 0.28 -2.15 14.28
N LEU A 216 0.74 -3.41 14.29
CA LEU A 216 0.00 -4.56 14.79
C LEU A 216 -0.03 -4.64 16.33
N GLY A 217 0.72 -3.79 17.03
CA GLY A 217 0.81 -3.81 18.50
C GLY A 217 1.66 -4.97 19.04
N VAL A 218 2.45 -5.63 18.19
CA VAL A 218 3.35 -6.71 18.60
C VAL A 218 4.64 -6.11 19.12
N THR A 219 4.73 -5.95 20.44
CA THR A 219 5.90 -5.38 21.13
C THR A 219 6.73 -6.40 21.90
N ASP A 220 6.13 -7.55 22.24
CA ASP A 220 6.83 -8.61 22.96
C ASP A 220 7.63 -9.50 21.99
N TRP A 221 8.79 -9.96 22.46
CA TRP A 221 9.71 -10.82 21.71
C TRP A 221 9.34 -12.29 21.79
N ASN A 222 8.51 -12.69 22.76
CA ASN A 222 8.06 -14.09 22.90
C ASN A 222 6.84 -14.42 22.03
N THR A 223 6.27 -13.42 21.35
CA THR A 223 5.15 -13.62 20.43
C THR A 223 5.70 -14.02 19.07
N ASP A 224 5.52 -15.30 18.71
CA ASP A 224 5.75 -15.80 17.36
C ASP A 224 4.86 -15.07 16.35
N ILE A 225 5.37 -14.84 15.14
CA ILE A 225 4.60 -14.20 14.06
C ILE A 225 4.37 -15.16 12.91
N THR A 226 3.33 -14.87 12.14
CA THR A 226 3.04 -15.56 10.89
C THR A 226 3.37 -14.66 9.72
N VAL A 227 4.26 -15.11 8.84
CA VAL A 227 4.61 -14.41 7.60
C VAL A 227 3.77 -14.99 6.47
N THR A 228 2.84 -14.21 5.93
CA THR A 228 1.99 -14.63 4.83
C THR A 228 2.50 -14.05 3.52
N VAL A 229 2.84 -14.92 2.59
CA VAL A 229 3.32 -14.56 1.26
C VAL A 229 2.16 -14.71 0.28
N VAL A 230 1.83 -13.61 -0.40
CA VAL A 230 0.76 -13.54 -1.38
C VAL A 230 1.37 -13.43 -2.79
N PRO A 231 1.40 -14.52 -3.56
CA PRO A 231 1.92 -14.49 -4.92
C PRO A 231 1.01 -13.66 -5.85
N ARG A 232 1.63 -12.85 -6.72
CA ARG A 232 0.97 -12.02 -7.73
C ARG A 232 1.30 -12.51 -9.14
N PHE A 233 1.15 -13.81 -9.37
CA PHE A 233 1.34 -14.40 -10.70
C PHE A 233 0.19 -14.00 -11.62
N ARG A 234 0.51 -13.44 -12.79
CA ARG A 234 -0.52 -13.08 -13.77
C ARG A 234 -1.03 -14.35 -14.48
N PRO A 235 -2.36 -14.54 -14.61
CA PRO A 235 -2.91 -15.54 -15.52
C PRO A 235 -2.39 -15.28 -16.93
N HIS A 236 -1.82 -16.30 -17.58
CA HIS A 236 -1.29 -16.25 -18.96
C HIS A 236 -0.11 -15.29 -19.20
N GLY A 237 0.59 -14.85 -18.16
CA GLY A 237 1.84 -14.07 -18.30
C GLY A 237 3.11 -14.94 -18.33
N TYR A 238 4.25 -14.34 -18.65
CA TYR A 238 5.56 -14.97 -18.41
C TYR A 238 5.66 -15.41 -16.94
N GLY A 239 5.93 -16.69 -16.69
CA GLY A 239 5.92 -17.31 -15.35
C GLY A 239 4.67 -18.11 -15.00
N TRP A 240 3.69 -18.25 -15.92
CA TRP A 240 2.47 -19.05 -15.69
C TRP A 240 2.71 -20.54 -15.42
N ASN A 241 3.91 -21.06 -15.68
CA ASN A 241 4.34 -22.43 -15.45
C ASN A 241 5.15 -22.62 -14.16
N ILE A 242 5.43 -21.54 -13.40
CA ILE A 242 6.08 -21.66 -12.09
C ILE A 242 5.17 -22.49 -11.19
N LYS A 243 5.72 -23.60 -10.66
CA LYS A 243 5.02 -24.48 -9.70
C LYS A 243 5.15 -23.89 -8.29
N ALA A 244 6.37 -23.58 -7.87
CA ALA A 244 6.68 -22.86 -6.64
C ALA A 244 8.11 -22.31 -6.66
N LEU A 245 8.36 -21.24 -5.92
CA LEU A 245 9.71 -20.78 -5.58
C LEU A 245 10.16 -21.52 -4.32
N LYS A 246 11.35 -22.10 -4.33
CA LYS A 246 11.93 -22.76 -3.16
C LYS A 246 12.90 -21.83 -2.45
N PHE A 247 12.94 -21.92 -1.13
CA PHE A 247 13.91 -21.22 -0.29
C PHE A 247 14.45 -22.17 0.77
N ASP A 248 15.62 -21.88 1.33
CA ASP A 248 16.26 -22.77 2.30
C ASP A 248 15.68 -22.56 3.70
N CYS A 249 15.57 -21.30 4.12
CA CYS A 249 15.16 -20.94 5.46
C CYS A 249 14.42 -19.60 5.49
N LEU A 250 13.41 -19.52 6.36
CA LEU A 250 12.80 -18.26 6.78
C LEU A 250 13.31 -17.94 8.18
N ARG A 251 13.97 -16.79 8.35
CA ARG A 251 14.51 -16.39 9.66
C ARG A 251 14.32 -14.91 9.96
N GLN A 252 14.42 -14.59 11.24
CA GLN A 252 14.52 -13.24 11.76
C GLN A 252 15.97 -12.73 11.56
N GLU A 253 16.13 -11.49 11.12
CA GLU A 253 17.40 -10.78 11.01
C GLU A 253 17.30 -9.44 11.75
N PHE A 254 18.43 -8.96 12.27
CA PHE A 254 18.55 -7.65 12.87
C PHE A 254 19.55 -6.83 12.06
N THR A 255 19.19 -5.60 11.72
CA THR A 255 19.99 -4.70 10.87
C THR A 255 20.06 -3.31 11.45
#